data_AF-A0A0V1Q219-F1
#
_entry.id   AF-A0A0V1Q219-F1
#
_cell.length_a   1.000
_cell.length_b   1.000
_cell.length_c   1.000
_cell.angle_alpha   90.00
_cell.angle_beta   90.00
_cell.angle_gamma   90.00
#
_symmetry.space_group_name_H-M   'P 1'
#
loop_
_entity.id
_entity.type
_entity.pdbx_description
1 polymer ?
#
loop_
_entity_poly.entity_id
_entity_poly.type
_entity_poly.pdbx_seq_one_letter_code
_entity_poly.pdbx_strand_id
1 'polypeptide(L)'
;MNETLQRVDANVNTIDSTLPSIVIGPKTSHLNEEPLTTVSSALDSFLNVQNYSTETGNTIQYLNIFESNFDLNVLSNSEENELLKHFFTVLVPLLDANPDPPWPKVILRYCTFQVARSCFIALAFIHVHAHKLDDHSCYRKGITHLNVTLEYLIEHINQSTELCLNGNEQEIELKDFSTSSNIILALIYVNVLFEVLEGGKSYNSRQLFRMFSTIVQNRVFSDMLLRDKNLQTIVVTLSWYDTISAIVSYDCRLPFCDTLWYSFEDDKINTGNIMGCPAEIFTVLSKVCSLRHELKRNSNDRSNQLNDFDALELELLAYRRYVPVDQEYPTKLKTAQCWALAVYVVLLKTTQAEEYHAPIIKALIHEFVDLYQTIDKKHPIFLQMVWPLYVMGCECQNVKEREKIMSFVTGLQSMVHVGTLDTLQDILNLIWEKGISSQEALHQNSSPDFDYLPL
;
A
#
# COMPACT_ATOMS: atom_id res chain seq x y z
N MET A 1 50.24 -42.87 12.83
CA MET A 1 49.16 -43.87 12.79
C MET A 1 49.00 -44.35 14.22
N ASN A 2 47.81 -44.11 14.78
CA ASN A 2 47.56 -43.84 16.19
C ASN A 2 47.80 -45.00 17.15
N GLU A 3 48.16 -44.62 18.36
CA GLU A 3 48.28 -45.45 19.54
C GLU A 3 47.41 -44.84 20.66
N THR A 4 46.97 -45.71 21.57
CA THR A 4 46.68 -45.41 23.00
C THR A 4 45.25 -44.94 23.30
N LEU A 5 44.36 -45.82 23.81
CA LEU A 5 44.24 -46.40 25.17
C LEU A 5 43.68 -45.41 26.20
N GLN A 6 42.57 -45.86 26.82
CA GLN A 6 42.25 -45.87 28.26
C GLN A 6 42.12 -44.54 29.04
N ARG A 7 41.29 -44.38 30.08
CA ARG A 7 40.17 -45.12 30.69
C ARG A 7 39.78 -44.30 31.95
N VAL A 8 38.56 -44.52 32.42
CA VAL A 8 38.05 -44.37 33.80
C VAL A 8 37.40 -43.03 34.20
N ASP A 9 36.24 -43.27 34.80
CA ASP A 9 35.15 -42.45 35.31
C ASP A 9 35.50 -41.43 36.42
N ALA A 10 34.66 -40.40 36.51
CA ALA A 10 34.31 -39.76 37.78
C ALA A 10 32.91 -39.11 37.70
N ASN A 11 31.99 -39.61 38.54
CA ASN A 11 30.72 -38.96 38.89
C ASN A 11 30.99 -37.66 39.66
N VAL A 12 30.37 -36.55 39.26
CA VAL A 12 30.14 -35.37 40.12
C VAL A 12 28.77 -34.76 39.80
N ASN A 13 28.01 -34.51 40.88
CA ASN A 13 26.72 -33.85 40.94
C ASN A 13 26.73 -32.38 40.46
N THR A 14 25.52 -31.80 40.38
CA THR A 14 25.17 -30.36 40.30
C THR A 14 25.19 -29.69 38.93
N ILE A 15 24.00 -29.43 38.38
CA ILE A 15 23.71 -28.20 37.64
C ILE A 15 22.49 -27.57 38.29
N ASP A 16 22.79 -26.56 39.10
CA ASP A 16 21.90 -25.49 39.53
C ASP A 16 21.86 -24.41 38.45
N SER A 17 20.76 -23.66 38.44
CA SER A 17 20.58 -22.29 37.94
C SER A 17 21.58 -21.71 36.91
N THR A 18 21.09 -21.26 35.75
CA THR A 18 20.98 -19.81 35.42
C THR A 18 20.65 -19.59 33.94
N LEU A 19 19.61 -18.77 33.72
CA LEU A 19 19.23 -18.13 32.47
C LEU A 19 20.37 -17.28 31.88
N PRO A 20 20.53 -17.21 30.55
CA PRO A 20 21.22 -16.10 29.90
C PRO A 20 20.23 -14.95 29.65
N SER A 21 20.28 -13.99 30.57
CA SER A 21 20.21 -12.53 30.36
C SER A 21 19.68 -12.02 28.99
N ILE A 22 18.41 -11.62 28.99
CA ILE A 22 17.83 -10.68 28.04
C ILE A 22 18.42 -9.29 28.33
N VAL A 23 19.17 -8.74 27.38
CA VAL A 23 19.61 -7.35 27.39
C VAL A 23 18.40 -6.47 27.13
N ILE A 24 17.90 -5.81 28.18
CA ILE A 24 16.84 -4.82 28.12
C ILE A 24 17.45 -3.52 27.57
N GLY A 25 17.12 -3.20 26.31
CA GLY A 25 17.29 -1.87 25.73
C GLY A 25 16.40 -0.82 26.44
N PRO A 26 16.72 0.48 26.31
CA PRO A 26 16.31 1.49 27.27
C PRO A 26 14.80 1.74 27.27
N LYS A 27 14.24 1.83 28.48
CA LYS A 27 12.89 2.28 28.80
C LYS A 27 12.63 3.65 28.18
N THR A 28 11.74 3.72 27.20
CA THR A 28 11.03 4.96 26.85
C THR A 28 9.88 5.14 27.83
N SER A 29 10.16 5.85 28.93
CA SER A 29 9.14 6.35 29.85
C SER A 29 8.49 7.61 29.26
N HIS A 30 7.47 7.44 28.43
CA HIS A 30 6.43 8.45 28.18
C HIS A 30 5.12 7.71 27.88
N LEU A 31 4.48 7.20 28.92
CA LEU A 31 3.07 6.79 28.91
C LEU A 31 2.28 7.85 29.67
N ASN A 32 1.36 8.50 28.94
CA ASN A 32 0.02 8.92 29.35
C ASN A 32 -0.39 10.21 28.61
N GLU A 33 -0.67 10.07 27.32
CA GLU A 33 -1.67 10.82 26.56
C GLU A 33 -2.08 9.91 25.38
N GLU A 34 -3.39 9.73 25.19
CA GLU A 34 -4.03 8.58 24.53
C GLU A 34 -4.00 8.59 22.98
N PRO A 35 -4.17 7.42 22.31
CA PRO A 35 -4.37 7.31 20.85
C PRO A 35 -5.68 7.96 20.32
N LEU A 36 -6.51 8.54 21.20
CA LEU A 36 -7.83 9.09 20.89
C LEU A 36 -7.79 10.57 20.48
N THR A 37 -6.86 11.36 21.03
CA THR A 37 -6.56 12.73 20.58
C THR A 37 -5.96 12.73 19.16
N THR A 38 -5.29 11.63 18.77
CA THR A 38 -4.69 11.49 17.44
C THR A 38 -5.72 11.28 16.32
N VAL A 39 -6.86 10.60 16.56
CA VAL A 39 -7.94 10.47 15.56
C VAL A 39 -8.57 11.84 15.25
N SER A 40 -8.89 12.61 16.30
CA SER A 40 -9.42 13.97 16.16
C SER A 40 -8.46 14.89 15.42
N SER A 41 -7.14 14.78 15.69
CA SER A 41 -6.14 15.58 14.99
C SER A 41 -5.96 15.18 13.51
N ALA A 42 -6.10 13.89 13.19
CA ALA A 42 -6.06 13.41 11.81
C ALA A 42 -7.31 13.86 11.04
N LEU A 43 -8.46 13.93 11.72
CA LEU A 43 -9.73 14.44 11.19
C LEU A 43 -9.68 15.94 10.90
N ASP A 44 -9.22 16.76 11.85
CA ASP A 44 -9.06 18.20 11.64
C ASP A 44 -8.13 18.47 10.45
N SER A 45 -7.08 17.67 10.30
CA SER A 45 -6.18 17.73 9.14
C SER A 45 -6.87 17.30 7.83
N PHE A 46 -7.73 16.28 7.86
CA PHE A 46 -8.48 15.81 6.68
C PHE A 46 -9.50 16.84 6.20
N LEU A 47 -10.31 17.38 7.12
CA LEU A 47 -11.29 18.42 6.83
C LEU A 47 -10.63 19.71 6.35
N ASN A 48 -9.48 20.08 6.91
CA ASN A 48 -8.72 21.25 6.46
C ASN A 48 -8.13 21.07 5.06
N VAL A 49 -7.67 19.87 4.69
CA VAL A 49 -7.18 19.60 3.32
C VAL A 49 -8.31 19.65 2.30
N GLN A 50 -9.49 19.10 2.61
CA GLN A 50 -10.68 19.26 1.76
C GLN A 50 -11.01 20.74 1.52
N ASN A 51 -10.91 21.57 2.56
CA ASN A 51 -11.14 23.02 2.47
C ASN A 51 -10.01 23.79 1.74
N TYR A 52 -8.75 23.35 1.83
CA TYR A 52 -7.60 23.99 1.17
C TYR A 52 -7.52 23.63 -0.33
N SER A 53 -7.93 22.42 -0.69
CA SER A 53 -8.08 21.96 -2.09
C SER A 53 -9.15 22.75 -2.86
N THR A 54 -10.10 23.39 -2.16
CA THR A 54 -11.05 24.34 -2.76
C THR A 54 -10.45 25.67 -3.19
N GLU A 55 -9.34 26.12 -2.61
CA GLU A 55 -8.80 27.47 -2.84
C GLU A 55 -7.72 27.51 -3.94
N THR A 56 -7.07 26.40 -4.25
CA THR A 56 -5.90 26.34 -5.15
C THR A 56 -6.22 26.06 -6.63
N GLY A 57 -7.50 26.07 -7.03
CA GLY A 57 -7.92 26.14 -8.44
C GLY A 57 -7.63 24.93 -9.33
N ASN A 58 -6.83 23.96 -8.90
CA ASN A 58 -6.45 22.78 -9.69
C ASN A 58 -7.11 21.47 -9.22
N THR A 59 -8.10 21.54 -8.33
CA THR A 59 -9.01 20.41 -8.02
C THR A 59 -10.41 20.91 -7.61
N ILE A 60 -10.93 21.93 -8.30
CA ILE A 60 -12.30 22.40 -8.08
C ILE A 60 -13.25 21.74 -9.09
N GLN A 61 -13.59 20.49 -8.81
CA GLN A 61 -14.91 19.94 -9.15
C GLN A 61 -15.54 19.13 -8.01
N TYR A 62 -14.90 19.02 -6.84
CA TYR A 62 -15.51 18.32 -5.70
C TYR A 62 -16.48 19.23 -4.92
N LEU A 63 -16.20 20.54 -4.79
CA LEU A 63 -16.97 21.43 -3.93
C LEU A 63 -17.95 22.38 -4.67
N ASN A 64 -17.84 22.56 -5.99
CA ASN A 64 -18.81 23.35 -6.77
C ASN A 64 -20.06 22.56 -7.22
N ILE A 65 -20.21 21.31 -6.78
CA ILE A 65 -21.45 20.51 -7.00
C ILE A 65 -22.39 20.63 -5.77
N PHE A 66 -21.99 21.34 -4.71
CA PHE A 66 -22.79 21.49 -3.49
C PHE A 66 -24.02 22.42 -3.62
N GLU A 67 -24.10 23.25 -4.67
CA GLU A 67 -25.22 24.22 -4.84
C GLU A 67 -26.31 23.78 -5.82
N SER A 68 -26.33 22.51 -6.17
CA SER A 68 -27.38 21.95 -7.00
C SER A 68 -27.91 20.71 -6.33
N ASN A 69 -29.20 20.75 -5.96
CA ASN A 69 -30.05 19.59 -5.74
C ASN A 69 -30.01 18.70 -6.99
N PHE A 70 -28.90 17.99 -7.22
CA PHE A 70 -28.80 17.00 -8.27
C PHE A 70 -29.50 15.77 -7.75
N ASP A 71 -30.56 15.39 -8.46
CA ASP A 71 -31.21 14.10 -8.31
C ASP A 71 -30.15 13.00 -8.20
N LEU A 72 -29.91 12.53 -6.98
CA LEU A 72 -29.25 11.26 -6.66
C LEU A 72 -30.14 10.09 -7.13
N ASN A 73 -30.72 10.13 -8.33
CA ASN A 73 -31.71 9.18 -8.82
C ASN A 73 -32.01 9.49 -10.30
N VAL A 74 -31.85 8.61 -11.28
CA VAL A 74 -32.14 7.19 -11.26
C VAL A 74 -31.23 6.59 -12.32
N LEU A 75 -30.17 5.88 -11.90
CA LEU A 75 -29.70 4.81 -12.79
C LEU A 75 -30.91 3.92 -13.02
N SER A 76 -31.21 3.61 -14.27
CA SER A 76 -32.22 2.60 -14.52
C SER A 76 -31.81 1.31 -13.82
N ASN A 77 -32.77 0.51 -13.35
CA ASN A 77 -32.46 -0.79 -12.74
C ASN A 77 -31.60 -1.66 -13.67
N SER A 78 -31.67 -1.45 -14.99
CA SER A 78 -30.82 -2.13 -15.97
C SER A 78 -29.36 -1.67 -15.85
N GLU A 79 -29.11 -0.36 -15.92
CA GLU A 79 -27.75 0.20 -15.83
C GLU A 79 -27.09 -0.15 -14.49
N GLU A 80 -27.83 -0.07 -13.39
CA GLU A 80 -27.32 -0.44 -12.08
C GLU A 80 -26.91 -1.92 -12.01
N ASN A 81 -27.76 -2.82 -12.51
CA ASN A 81 -27.45 -4.24 -12.54
C ASN A 81 -26.25 -4.56 -13.44
N GLU A 82 -26.09 -3.84 -14.55
CA GLU A 82 -24.92 -3.98 -15.43
C GLU A 82 -23.63 -3.55 -14.73
N LEU A 83 -23.66 -2.43 -14.00
CA LEU A 83 -22.51 -1.92 -13.25
C LEU A 83 -22.13 -2.83 -12.08
N LEU A 84 -23.11 -3.33 -11.33
CA LEU A 84 -22.85 -4.29 -10.25
C LEU A 84 -22.30 -5.61 -10.80
N LYS A 85 -22.82 -6.07 -11.94
CA LYS A 85 -22.26 -7.24 -12.64
C LYS A 85 -20.83 -6.99 -13.08
N HIS A 86 -20.56 -5.84 -13.70
CA HIS A 86 -19.21 -5.43 -14.09
C HIS A 86 -18.26 -5.41 -12.89
N PHE A 87 -18.68 -4.80 -11.78
CA PHE A 87 -17.93 -4.76 -10.53
C PHE A 87 -17.51 -6.16 -10.05
N PHE A 88 -18.48 -7.06 -9.84
CA PHE A 88 -18.20 -8.38 -9.26
C PHE A 88 -17.50 -9.36 -10.22
N THR A 89 -17.74 -9.25 -11.53
CA THR A 89 -17.20 -10.22 -12.51
C THR A 89 -15.94 -9.76 -13.24
N VAL A 90 -15.71 -8.45 -13.33
CA VAL A 90 -14.57 -7.87 -14.05
C VAL A 90 -13.63 -7.17 -13.08
N LEU A 91 -14.12 -6.19 -12.31
CA LEU A 91 -13.24 -5.33 -11.52
C LEU A 91 -12.63 -6.03 -10.30
N VAL A 92 -13.44 -6.69 -9.48
CA VAL A 92 -12.97 -7.33 -8.23
C VAL A 92 -11.78 -8.28 -8.47
N PRO A 93 -11.79 -9.17 -9.48
CA PRO A 93 -10.64 -10.03 -9.80
C PRO A 93 -9.36 -9.32 -10.26
N LEU A 94 -9.42 -8.03 -10.63
CA LEU A 94 -8.27 -7.26 -11.09
C LEU A 94 -7.56 -6.50 -9.96
N LEU A 95 -8.28 -6.19 -8.88
CA LEU A 95 -7.80 -5.30 -7.81
C LEU A 95 -6.82 -5.98 -6.86
N ASP A 96 -6.93 -7.30 -6.65
CA ASP A 96 -5.97 -8.07 -5.87
C ASP A 96 -5.86 -9.52 -6.39
N ALA A 97 -4.81 -10.24 -5.99
CA ALA A 97 -4.58 -11.61 -6.44
C ALA A 97 -5.42 -12.66 -5.69
N ASN A 98 -6.27 -12.25 -4.72
CA ASN A 98 -7.05 -13.18 -3.93
C ASN A 98 -8.20 -13.75 -4.80
N PRO A 99 -8.34 -15.07 -4.91
CA PRO A 99 -9.42 -15.67 -5.71
C PRO A 99 -10.82 -15.38 -5.17
N ASP A 100 -10.96 -15.01 -3.89
CA ASP A 100 -12.21 -14.58 -3.26
C ASP A 100 -11.97 -13.35 -2.39
N PRO A 101 -11.83 -12.15 -3.00
CA PRO A 101 -11.53 -10.93 -2.29
C PRO A 101 -12.59 -10.66 -1.21
N PRO A 102 -12.21 -10.59 0.08
CA PRO A 102 -13.18 -10.59 1.16
C PRO A 102 -13.82 -9.21 1.39
N TRP A 103 -13.21 -8.15 0.87
CA TRP A 103 -13.58 -6.77 1.17
C TRP A 103 -14.99 -6.37 0.69
N PRO A 104 -15.57 -6.87 -0.44
CA PRO A 104 -16.97 -6.56 -0.76
C PRO A 104 -17.93 -7.16 0.26
N LYS A 105 -17.58 -8.31 0.86
CA LYS A 105 -18.36 -8.92 1.95
C LYS A 105 -18.27 -8.09 3.23
N VAL A 106 -17.11 -7.47 3.51
CA VAL A 106 -16.94 -6.53 4.63
C VAL A 106 -17.85 -5.32 4.44
N ILE A 107 -17.84 -4.70 3.25
CA ILE A 107 -18.71 -3.57 2.92
C ILE A 107 -20.18 -3.95 3.10
N LEU A 108 -20.63 -5.08 2.56
CA LEU A 108 -22.01 -5.55 2.71
C LEU A 108 -22.40 -5.91 4.15
N ARG A 109 -21.42 -6.30 4.98
CA ARG A 109 -21.67 -6.69 6.38
C ARG A 109 -21.82 -5.47 7.30
N TYR A 110 -21.03 -4.42 7.08
CA TYR A 110 -20.94 -3.31 8.02
C TYR A 110 -21.59 -2.02 7.51
N CYS A 111 -21.71 -1.82 6.18
CA CYS A 111 -22.35 -0.63 5.62
C CYS A 111 -23.84 -0.86 5.37
N THR A 112 -24.61 0.23 5.31
CA THR A 112 -25.99 0.18 4.81
C THR A 112 -26.01 -0.23 3.34
N PHE A 113 -27.14 -0.78 2.88
CA PHE A 113 -27.30 -1.20 1.48
C PHE A 113 -27.02 -0.06 0.49
N GLN A 114 -27.50 1.16 0.79
CA GLN A 114 -27.28 2.34 -0.06
C GLN A 114 -25.81 2.73 -0.17
N VAL A 115 -25.06 2.66 0.94
CA VAL A 115 -23.63 2.99 0.95
C VAL A 115 -22.84 1.91 0.22
N ALA A 116 -23.09 0.63 0.52
CA ALA A 116 -22.44 -0.49 -0.16
C ALA A 116 -22.65 -0.43 -1.68
N ARG A 117 -23.89 -0.19 -2.11
CA ARG A 117 -24.26 0.04 -3.50
C ARG A 117 -23.46 1.20 -4.12
N SER A 118 -23.35 2.33 -3.42
CA SER A 118 -22.59 3.48 -3.90
C SER A 118 -21.09 3.20 -4.01
N CYS A 119 -20.48 2.46 -3.06
CA CYS A 119 -19.09 2.02 -3.16
C CYS A 119 -18.84 1.23 -4.46
N PHE A 120 -19.66 0.22 -4.72
CA PHE A 120 -19.48 -0.66 -5.87
C PHE A 120 -19.72 0.06 -7.20
N ILE A 121 -20.75 0.91 -7.25
CA ILE A 121 -21.08 1.70 -8.44
C ILE A 121 -20.01 2.75 -8.72
N ALA A 122 -19.47 3.43 -7.70
CA ALA A 122 -18.40 4.41 -7.87
C ALA A 122 -17.17 3.77 -8.53
N LEU A 123 -16.72 2.63 -8.00
CA LEU A 123 -15.58 1.88 -8.52
C LEU A 123 -15.84 1.33 -9.93
N ALA A 124 -17.05 0.83 -10.20
CA ALA A 124 -17.42 0.38 -11.54
C ALA A 124 -17.41 1.52 -12.56
N PHE A 125 -17.96 2.69 -12.22
CA PHE A 125 -18.00 3.84 -13.12
C PHE A 125 -16.61 4.35 -13.48
N ILE A 126 -15.73 4.50 -12.50
CA ILE A 126 -14.38 5.02 -12.76
C ILE A 126 -13.57 4.04 -13.62
N HIS A 127 -13.73 2.73 -13.39
CA HIS A 127 -13.12 1.72 -14.25
C HIS A 127 -13.72 1.70 -15.66
N VAL A 128 -15.03 1.82 -15.81
CA VAL A 128 -15.68 1.93 -17.13
C VAL A 128 -15.25 3.21 -17.86
N HIS A 129 -15.05 4.31 -17.14
CA HIS A 129 -14.51 5.54 -17.68
C HIS A 129 -13.09 5.32 -18.22
N ALA A 130 -12.22 4.64 -17.48
CA ALA A 130 -10.87 4.30 -17.94
C ALA A 130 -10.87 3.44 -19.23
N HIS A 131 -11.90 2.60 -19.45
CA HIS A 131 -12.09 1.87 -20.70
C HIS A 131 -12.61 2.73 -21.86
N LYS A 132 -13.50 3.69 -21.56
CA LYS A 132 -14.21 4.51 -22.53
C LYS A 132 -13.67 5.93 -22.45
N LEU A 133 -12.48 6.12 -23.04
CA LEU A 133 -11.86 7.43 -23.26
C LEU A 133 -12.95 8.44 -23.68
N ASP A 134 -13.04 9.54 -22.94
CA ASP A 134 -13.94 10.70 -23.15
C ASP A 134 -15.41 10.62 -22.69
N ASP A 135 -15.85 9.60 -21.92
CA ASP A 135 -17.18 9.69 -21.28
C ASP A 135 -17.14 10.42 -19.93
N HIS A 136 -17.16 11.75 -19.98
CA HIS A 136 -17.26 12.62 -18.80
C HIS A 136 -18.53 12.35 -17.95
N SER A 137 -19.57 11.73 -18.52
CA SER A 137 -20.79 11.37 -17.78
C SER A 137 -20.52 10.24 -16.81
N CYS A 138 -19.77 9.21 -17.22
CA CYS A 138 -19.35 8.10 -16.35
C CYS A 138 -18.49 8.60 -15.19
N TYR A 139 -17.50 9.44 -15.49
CA TYR A 139 -16.63 10.03 -14.46
C TYR A 139 -17.46 10.78 -13.41
N ARG A 140 -18.30 11.73 -13.85
CA ARG A 140 -19.13 12.54 -12.95
C ARG A 140 -20.07 11.69 -12.08
N LYS A 141 -20.69 10.65 -12.65
CA LYS A 141 -21.53 9.71 -11.89
C LYS A 141 -20.72 8.92 -10.86
N GLY A 142 -19.53 8.47 -11.22
CA GLY A 142 -18.60 7.82 -10.30
C GLY A 142 -18.28 8.70 -9.09
N ILE A 143 -17.93 9.97 -9.33
CA ILE A 143 -17.65 10.97 -8.29
C ILE A 143 -18.86 11.23 -7.41
N THR A 144 -20.06 11.35 -7.98
CA THR A 144 -21.29 11.52 -7.18
C THR A 144 -21.50 10.37 -6.19
N HIS A 145 -21.31 9.11 -6.63
CA HIS A 145 -21.40 7.97 -5.72
C HIS A 145 -20.24 7.93 -4.71
N LEU A 146 -19.03 8.35 -5.09
CA LEU A 146 -17.91 8.46 -4.16
C LEU A 146 -18.20 9.50 -3.06
N ASN A 147 -18.75 10.66 -3.42
CA ASN A 147 -19.11 11.70 -2.45
C ASN A 147 -20.10 11.17 -1.39
N VAL A 148 -21.09 10.36 -1.78
CA VAL A 148 -21.99 9.69 -0.81
C VAL A 148 -21.20 8.81 0.17
N THR A 149 -20.18 8.10 -0.30
CA THR A 149 -19.35 7.26 0.58
C THR A 149 -18.45 8.09 1.50
N LEU A 150 -17.97 9.25 1.05
CA LEU A 150 -17.18 10.19 1.83
C LEU A 150 -18.02 10.91 2.89
N GLU A 151 -19.23 11.34 2.56
CA GLU A 151 -20.17 11.93 3.52
C GLU A 151 -20.47 10.95 4.65
N TYR A 152 -20.75 9.68 4.30
CA TYR A 152 -21.00 8.63 5.28
C TYR A 152 -19.75 8.31 6.12
N LEU A 153 -18.56 8.34 5.51
CA LEU A 153 -17.29 8.21 6.23
C LEU A 153 -17.13 9.33 7.27
N ILE A 154 -17.33 10.59 6.87
CA ILE A 154 -17.23 11.76 7.76
C ILE A 154 -18.24 11.66 8.90
N GLU A 155 -19.49 11.28 8.61
CA GLU A 155 -20.53 11.08 9.62
C GLU A 155 -20.09 10.06 10.69
N HIS A 156 -19.59 8.89 10.26
CA HIS A 156 -19.12 7.84 11.18
C HIS A 156 -17.90 8.25 11.99
N ILE A 157 -16.99 9.04 11.40
CA ILE A 157 -15.83 9.57 12.14
C ILE A 157 -16.30 10.57 13.21
N ASN A 158 -17.22 11.47 12.89
CA ASN A 158 -17.77 12.44 13.83
C ASN A 158 -18.50 11.74 14.98
N GLN A 159 -19.36 10.75 14.68
CA GLN A 159 -20.04 9.94 15.68
C GLN A 159 -19.06 9.19 16.59
N SER A 160 -18.01 8.60 16.01
CA SER A 160 -16.96 7.92 16.79
C SER A 160 -16.24 8.88 17.73
N THR A 161 -16.01 10.12 17.29
CA THR A 161 -15.35 11.16 18.09
C THR A 161 -16.25 11.62 19.24
N GLU A 162 -17.54 11.82 19.00
CA GLU A 162 -18.52 12.20 20.04
C GLU A 162 -18.68 11.12 21.12
N LEU A 163 -18.68 9.84 20.72
CA LEU A 163 -18.71 8.71 21.66
C LEU A 163 -17.47 8.70 22.57
N CYS A 164 -16.30 9.08 22.04
CA CYS A 164 -15.06 9.12 22.82
C CYS A 164 -15.02 10.28 23.83
N LEU A 165 -15.68 11.41 23.54
CA LEU A 165 -15.64 12.60 24.39
C LEU A 165 -16.64 12.56 25.56
N ASN A 166 -17.70 11.75 25.45
CA ASN A 166 -18.83 11.76 26.39
C ASN A 166 -18.87 10.53 27.34
N GLY A 167 -17.76 9.78 27.43
CA GLY A 167 -17.69 8.44 28.03
C GLY A 167 -18.29 8.31 29.43
N ASN A 168 -19.36 7.51 29.54
CA ASN A 168 -19.94 7.09 30.82
C ASN A 168 -20.54 5.67 30.81
N GLU A 169 -20.47 4.88 29.73
CA GLU A 169 -20.93 3.48 29.73
C GLU A 169 -19.99 2.55 28.95
N GLN A 170 -19.02 1.96 29.67
CA GLN A 170 -17.83 1.30 29.11
C GLN A 170 -18.07 0.09 28.18
N GLU A 171 -19.23 -0.58 28.19
CA GLU A 171 -19.41 -1.85 27.45
C GLU A 171 -20.21 -1.71 26.14
N ILE A 172 -21.17 -0.77 26.10
CA ILE A 172 -21.92 -0.42 24.87
C ILE A 172 -21.03 0.41 23.93
N GLU A 173 -20.23 1.32 24.49
CA GLU A 173 -19.27 2.15 23.75
C GLU A 173 -18.22 1.32 22.98
N LEU A 174 -17.77 0.17 23.51
CA LEU A 174 -16.76 -0.69 22.87
C LEU A 174 -17.28 -1.37 21.59
N LYS A 175 -18.54 -1.82 21.60
CA LYS A 175 -19.15 -2.51 20.46
C LYS A 175 -19.49 -1.53 19.34
N ASP A 176 -19.94 -0.34 19.71
CA ASP A 176 -20.26 0.72 18.76
C ASP A 176 -18.97 1.28 18.13
N PHE A 177 -17.92 1.53 18.92
CA PHE A 177 -16.59 1.91 18.42
C PHE A 177 -16.00 0.88 17.46
N SER A 178 -16.10 -0.42 17.78
CA SER A 178 -15.64 -1.50 16.90
C SER A 178 -16.39 -1.51 15.57
N THR A 179 -17.73 -1.32 15.61
CA THR A 179 -18.55 -1.30 14.40
C THR A 179 -18.20 -0.09 13.53
N SER A 180 -18.10 1.10 14.10
CA SER A 180 -17.69 2.30 13.38
C SER A 180 -16.28 2.18 12.82
N SER A 181 -15.33 1.60 13.56
CA SER A 181 -13.96 1.34 13.07
C SER A 181 -13.94 0.43 11.84
N ASN A 182 -14.78 -0.63 11.82
CA ASN A 182 -14.90 -1.52 10.67
C ASN A 182 -15.46 -0.79 9.44
N ILE A 183 -16.47 0.06 9.64
CA ILE A 183 -17.07 0.88 8.57
C ILE A 183 -16.01 1.84 8.01
N ILE A 184 -15.34 2.59 8.89
CA ILE A 184 -14.30 3.56 8.51
C ILE A 184 -13.19 2.87 7.72
N LEU A 185 -12.68 1.73 8.20
CA LEU A 185 -11.63 0.97 7.53
C LEU A 185 -12.05 0.51 6.13
N ALA A 186 -13.26 0.01 5.99
CA ALA A 186 -13.78 -0.47 4.71
C ALA A 186 -13.96 0.70 3.71
N LEU A 187 -14.42 1.86 4.18
CA LEU A 187 -14.58 3.05 3.35
C LEU A 187 -13.24 3.70 2.97
N ILE A 188 -12.25 3.71 3.88
CA ILE A 188 -10.87 4.11 3.55
C ILE A 188 -10.38 3.26 2.38
N TYR A 189 -10.56 1.95 2.45
CA TYR A 189 -10.12 1.05 1.39
C TYR A 189 -10.80 1.34 0.05
N VAL A 190 -12.12 1.56 0.03
CA VAL A 190 -12.85 1.95 -1.19
C VAL A 190 -12.32 3.26 -1.78
N ASN A 191 -12.01 4.25 -0.95
CA ASN A 191 -11.48 5.54 -1.42
C ASN A 191 -10.08 5.37 -2.05
N VAL A 192 -9.20 4.61 -1.41
CA VAL A 192 -7.87 4.29 -1.98
C VAL A 192 -8.00 3.56 -3.32
N LEU A 193 -8.90 2.58 -3.43
CA LEU A 193 -9.17 1.89 -4.69
C LEU A 193 -9.69 2.85 -5.77
N PHE A 194 -10.56 3.78 -5.42
CA PHE A 194 -11.06 4.77 -6.35
C PHE A 194 -9.92 5.63 -6.91
N GLU A 195 -9.07 6.15 -6.02
CA GLU A 195 -7.92 6.99 -6.40
C GLU A 195 -6.96 6.24 -7.33
N VAL A 196 -6.71 4.95 -7.06
CA VAL A 196 -5.90 4.07 -7.92
C VAL A 196 -6.53 3.86 -9.30
N LEU A 197 -7.84 3.63 -9.36
CA LEU A 197 -8.52 3.43 -10.64
C LEU A 197 -8.58 4.72 -11.47
N GLU A 198 -8.68 5.87 -10.82
CA GLU A 198 -8.71 7.19 -11.47
C GLU A 198 -7.34 7.59 -12.07
N GLY A 199 -6.25 7.39 -11.31
CA GLY A 199 -4.93 7.85 -11.74
C GLY A 199 -3.78 7.59 -10.76
N GLY A 200 -4.08 7.03 -9.58
CA GLY A 200 -3.13 6.86 -8.48
C GLY A 200 -2.73 8.20 -7.86
N LYS A 201 -3.47 9.25 -8.15
CA LYS A 201 -3.10 10.63 -7.90
C LYS A 201 -3.87 11.17 -6.69
N SER A 202 -3.28 11.19 -5.47
CA SER A 202 -4.05 11.40 -4.24
C SER A 202 -3.58 12.56 -3.34
N TYR A 203 -4.52 13.43 -2.96
CA TYR A 203 -4.35 14.45 -1.91
C TYR A 203 -4.75 13.95 -0.51
N ASN A 204 -5.57 12.90 -0.44
CA ASN A 204 -6.22 12.46 0.80
C ASN A 204 -5.58 11.20 1.40
N SER A 205 -4.80 10.46 0.61
CA SER A 205 -4.21 9.17 0.99
C SER A 205 -3.42 9.26 2.29
N ARG A 206 -2.65 10.34 2.51
CA ARG A 206 -1.90 10.55 3.76
C ARG A 206 -2.79 10.56 4.99
N GLN A 207 -3.91 11.28 4.94
CA GLN A 207 -4.84 11.37 6.05
C GLN A 207 -5.60 10.05 6.21
N LEU A 208 -6.01 9.43 5.11
CA LEU A 208 -6.64 8.12 5.10
C LEU A 208 -5.73 7.05 5.74
N PHE A 209 -4.45 7.00 5.39
CA PHE A 209 -3.48 6.07 5.98
C PHE A 209 -3.17 6.38 7.45
N ARG A 210 -3.13 7.65 7.84
CA ARG A 210 -2.99 8.04 9.25
C ARG A 210 -4.19 7.58 10.08
N MET A 211 -5.41 7.77 9.58
CA MET A 211 -6.64 7.28 10.22
C MET A 211 -6.63 5.76 10.32
N PHE A 212 -6.32 5.07 9.23
CA PHE A 212 -6.14 3.63 9.18
C PHE A 212 -5.18 3.13 10.27
N SER A 213 -3.98 3.71 10.34
CA SER A 213 -2.97 3.32 11.33
C SER A 213 -3.48 3.52 12.76
N THR A 214 -4.15 4.64 13.02
CA THR A 214 -4.70 4.94 14.35
C THR A 214 -5.77 3.93 14.79
N ILE A 215 -6.63 3.50 13.86
CA ILE A 215 -7.63 2.47 14.12
C ILE A 215 -6.97 1.12 14.43
N VAL A 216 -5.99 0.70 13.64
CA VAL A 216 -5.35 -0.61 13.80
C VAL A 216 -4.48 -0.69 15.06
N GLN A 217 -3.87 0.42 15.47
CA GLN A 217 -3.11 0.51 16.73
C GLN A 217 -3.99 0.43 17.98
N ASN A 218 -5.30 0.62 17.85
CA ASN A 218 -6.21 0.46 18.98
C ASN A 218 -6.23 -1.02 19.42
N ARG A 219 -5.89 -1.28 20.70
CA ARG A 219 -5.78 -2.64 21.24
C ARG A 219 -7.07 -3.46 21.11
N VAL A 220 -8.22 -2.83 21.33
CA VAL A 220 -9.53 -3.49 21.23
C VAL A 220 -9.81 -3.94 19.80
N PHE A 221 -9.48 -3.08 18.84
CA PHE A 221 -9.62 -3.39 17.42
C PHE A 221 -8.62 -4.46 16.98
N SER A 222 -7.36 -4.38 17.45
CA SER A 222 -6.30 -5.35 17.16
C SER A 222 -6.68 -6.77 17.59
N ASP A 223 -7.26 -6.94 18.79
CA ASP A 223 -7.74 -8.23 19.27
C ASP A 223 -8.89 -8.81 18.41
N MET A 224 -9.70 -7.94 17.82
CA MET A 224 -10.76 -8.33 16.87
C MET A 224 -10.19 -8.72 15.51
N LEU A 225 -9.18 -7.99 15.00
CA LEU A 225 -8.50 -8.30 13.73
C LEU A 225 -7.95 -9.73 13.70
N LEU A 226 -7.42 -10.21 14.83
CA LEU A 226 -6.94 -11.59 14.96
C LEU A 226 -8.03 -12.65 14.73
N ARG A 227 -9.31 -12.28 14.82
CA ARG A 227 -10.46 -13.19 14.70
C ARG A 227 -11.20 -13.05 13.36
N ASP A 228 -11.06 -11.93 12.67
CA ASP A 228 -11.75 -11.67 11.39
C ASP A 228 -10.76 -11.57 10.22
N LYS A 229 -10.61 -12.70 9.52
CA LYS A 229 -9.76 -12.84 8.33
C LYS A 229 -10.08 -11.83 7.23
N ASN A 230 -11.35 -11.44 7.09
CA ASN A 230 -11.73 -10.52 6.02
C ASN A 230 -11.19 -9.11 6.29
N LEU A 231 -11.21 -8.69 7.56
CA LEU A 231 -10.63 -7.42 7.99
C LEU A 231 -9.10 -7.47 7.96
N GLN A 232 -8.50 -8.60 8.33
CA GLN A 232 -7.06 -8.80 8.22
C GLN A 232 -6.56 -8.58 6.79
N THR A 233 -7.26 -9.11 5.78
CA THR A 233 -6.91 -8.87 4.37
C THR A 233 -6.93 -7.38 4.02
N ILE A 234 -7.93 -6.62 4.47
CA ILE A 234 -8.00 -5.17 4.24
C ILE A 234 -6.81 -4.45 4.90
N VAL A 235 -6.45 -4.83 6.12
CA VAL A 235 -5.29 -4.25 6.84
C VAL A 235 -3.98 -4.52 6.11
N VAL A 236 -3.75 -5.76 5.67
CA VAL A 236 -2.55 -6.14 4.91
C VAL A 236 -2.47 -5.32 3.61
N THR A 237 -3.59 -5.22 2.89
CA THR A 237 -3.67 -4.46 1.64
C THR A 237 -3.43 -2.96 1.85
N LEU A 238 -4.06 -2.33 2.85
CA LEU A 238 -3.84 -0.92 3.16
C LEU A 238 -2.40 -0.64 3.62
N SER A 239 -1.79 -1.55 4.38
CA SER A 239 -0.38 -1.46 4.77
C SER A 239 0.54 -1.50 3.54
N TRP A 240 0.17 -2.29 2.53
CA TRP A 240 0.85 -2.31 1.25
C TRP A 240 0.76 -0.95 0.54
N TYR A 241 -0.45 -0.39 0.40
CA TYR A 241 -0.65 0.91 -0.25
C TYR A 241 0.11 2.05 0.43
N ASP A 242 0.07 2.10 1.76
CA ASP A 242 0.75 3.14 2.53
C ASP A 242 2.27 3.07 2.36
N THR A 243 2.84 1.85 2.40
CA THR A 243 4.30 1.67 2.23
C THR A 243 4.75 2.00 0.81
N ILE A 244 3.98 1.59 -0.20
CA ILE A 244 4.29 1.89 -1.60
C ILE A 244 4.19 3.39 -1.89
N SER A 245 3.17 4.07 -1.37
CA SER A 245 3.07 5.53 -1.48
C SER A 245 4.18 6.25 -0.71
N ALA A 246 4.57 5.75 0.47
CA ALA A 246 5.68 6.29 1.24
C ALA A 246 7.03 6.17 0.49
N ILE A 247 7.32 5.02 -0.13
CA ILE A 247 8.60 4.82 -0.83
C ILE A 247 8.72 5.68 -2.10
N VAL A 248 7.62 6.08 -2.72
CA VAL A 248 7.66 7.01 -3.87
C VAL A 248 7.46 8.47 -3.47
N SER A 249 7.14 8.75 -2.20
CA SER A 249 6.91 10.11 -1.72
C SER A 249 8.11 11.03 -1.93
N TYR A 250 7.84 12.25 -2.41
CA TYR A 250 8.85 13.28 -2.62
C TYR A 250 9.45 13.75 -1.30
N ASP A 251 8.61 13.94 -0.28
CA ASP A 251 9.02 14.38 1.05
C ASP A 251 9.78 13.31 1.84
N CYS A 252 9.83 12.06 1.35
CA CYS A 252 10.41 10.90 2.02
C CYS A 252 9.74 10.66 3.38
N ARG A 253 8.40 10.73 3.42
CA ARG A 253 7.64 10.39 4.62
C ARG A 253 7.83 8.92 4.99
N LEU A 254 7.67 8.63 6.27
CA LEU A 254 7.57 7.25 6.74
C LEU A 254 6.17 6.69 6.40
N PRO A 255 6.04 5.37 6.19
CA PRO A 255 4.73 4.74 6.24
C PRO A 255 4.11 4.94 7.62
N PHE A 256 2.79 5.11 7.67
CA PHE A 256 2.03 5.13 8.91
C PHE A 256 1.78 3.71 9.45
N CYS A 257 1.81 2.69 8.59
CA CYS A 257 1.62 1.30 8.96
C CYS A 257 2.81 0.69 9.71
N ASP A 258 2.52 -0.29 10.58
CA ASP A 258 3.52 -1.12 11.24
C ASP A 258 3.89 -2.34 10.36
N THR A 259 5.15 -2.74 10.36
CA THR A 259 5.63 -3.88 9.55
C THR A 259 5.04 -5.22 10.00
N LEU A 260 4.58 -5.31 11.26
CA LEU A 260 3.86 -6.47 11.77
C LEU A 260 2.51 -6.69 11.07
N TRP A 261 1.98 -5.68 10.36
CA TRP A 261 0.69 -5.77 9.68
C TRP A 261 0.77 -6.34 8.26
N TYR A 262 1.98 -6.62 7.75
CA TYR A 262 2.15 -7.28 6.46
C TYR A 262 1.80 -8.79 6.50
N SER A 263 1.83 -9.38 7.70
CA SER A 263 1.72 -10.82 8.00
C SER A 263 2.82 -11.67 7.35
N PHE A 264 3.33 -12.70 8.02
CA PHE A 264 4.52 -13.44 7.57
C PHE A 264 4.16 -14.70 6.74
N GLU A 265 5.16 -15.44 6.25
CA GLU A 265 4.96 -16.64 5.42
C GLU A 265 4.03 -17.69 6.05
N ASP A 266 4.07 -17.85 7.37
CA ASP A 266 3.23 -18.81 8.11
C ASP A 266 1.74 -18.40 8.14
N ASP A 267 1.45 -17.13 7.84
CA ASP A 267 0.10 -16.60 7.80
C ASP A 267 -0.57 -16.90 6.45
N LYS A 268 -1.83 -17.35 6.51
CA LYS A 268 -2.62 -17.56 5.28
C LYS A 268 -2.89 -16.27 4.50
N ILE A 269 -2.90 -15.14 5.20
CA ILE A 269 -3.23 -13.82 4.67
C ILE A 269 -1.99 -12.96 4.86
N ASN A 270 -1.22 -12.79 3.78
CA ASN A 270 0.01 -12.01 3.77
C ASN A 270 0.19 -11.30 2.43
N THR A 271 1.10 -10.33 2.38
CA THR A 271 1.41 -9.58 1.16
C THR A 271 1.91 -10.47 0.02
N GLY A 272 2.55 -11.60 0.33
CA GLY A 272 3.04 -12.56 -0.66
C GLY A 272 1.91 -13.18 -1.48
N ASN A 273 0.84 -13.60 -0.82
CA ASN A 273 -0.31 -14.22 -1.46
C ASN A 273 -1.24 -13.19 -2.14
N ILE A 274 -1.35 -11.97 -1.60
CA ILE A 274 -2.29 -10.95 -2.09
C ILE A 274 -1.66 -10.09 -3.19
N MET A 275 -0.39 -9.70 -3.02
CA MET A 275 0.32 -8.72 -3.86
C MET A 275 1.55 -9.31 -4.57
N GLY A 276 1.94 -10.55 -4.28
CA GLY A 276 3.10 -11.20 -4.90
C GLY A 276 4.46 -10.86 -4.33
N CYS A 277 4.50 -10.09 -3.25
CA CYS A 277 5.71 -9.66 -2.56
C CYS A 277 5.72 -10.20 -1.13
N PRO A 278 6.63 -11.13 -0.78
CA PRO A 278 6.79 -11.60 0.60
C PRO A 278 6.94 -10.45 1.61
N ALA A 279 6.38 -10.62 2.80
CA ALA A 279 6.34 -9.58 3.84
C ALA A 279 7.73 -9.21 4.35
N GLU A 280 8.70 -10.11 4.24
CA GLU A 280 10.09 -9.90 4.58
C GLU A 280 10.74 -8.88 3.61
N ILE A 281 10.49 -9.01 2.32
CA ILE A 281 10.93 -8.01 1.31
C ILE A 281 10.25 -6.67 1.58
N PHE A 282 8.97 -6.70 1.95
CA PHE A 282 8.20 -5.50 2.24
C PHE A 282 8.64 -4.81 3.55
N THR A 283 9.09 -5.59 4.53
CA THR A 283 9.74 -5.10 5.74
C THR A 283 11.05 -4.39 5.40
N VAL A 284 11.86 -4.96 4.49
CA VAL A 284 13.04 -4.24 3.98
C VAL A 284 12.63 -2.94 3.29
N LEU A 285 11.58 -2.94 2.47
CA LEU A 285 11.08 -1.71 1.83
C LEU A 285 10.74 -0.60 2.83
N SER A 286 10.09 -0.95 3.95
CA SER A 286 9.80 -0.02 5.05
C SER A 286 11.08 0.50 5.74
N LYS A 287 12.09 -0.36 5.94
CA LYS A 287 13.42 0.05 6.41
C LYS A 287 14.11 1.00 5.42
N VAL A 288 13.97 0.78 4.10
CA VAL A 288 14.47 1.70 3.06
C VAL A 288 13.75 3.05 3.13
N CYS A 289 12.43 3.10 3.40
CA CYS A 289 11.73 4.36 3.68
C CYS A 289 12.36 5.11 4.85
N SER A 290 12.69 4.39 5.93
CA SER A 290 13.34 4.97 7.11
C SER A 290 14.72 5.54 6.78
N LEU A 291 15.55 4.77 6.06
CA LEU A 291 16.85 5.23 5.60
C LEU A 291 16.75 6.48 4.71
N ARG A 292 15.80 6.53 3.77
CA ARG A 292 15.52 7.71 2.93
C ARG A 292 15.12 8.93 3.78
N HIS A 293 14.25 8.73 4.77
CA HIS A 293 13.80 9.78 5.68
C HIS A 293 14.97 10.37 6.49
N GLU A 294 15.81 9.50 7.05
CA GLU A 294 16.96 9.89 7.85
C GLU A 294 18.02 10.62 7.01
N LEU A 295 18.35 10.10 5.84
CA LEU A 295 19.30 10.72 4.91
C LEU A 295 18.88 12.12 4.49
N LYS A 296 17.57 12.33 4.27
CA LYS A 296 17.02 13.64 3.92
C LYS A 296 17.13 14.64 5.07
N ARG A 297 17.07 14.19 6.32
CA ARG A 297 17.08 15.06 7.52
C ARG A 297 18.49 15.27 8.09
N ASN A 298 19.35 14.25 8.06
CA ASN A 298 20.64 14.21 8.75
C ASN A 298 21.73 13.64 7.82
N SER A 299 22.35 14.50 7.01
CA SER A 299 23.39 14.11 6.03
C SER A 299 24.76 13.75 6.63
N ASN A 300 24.94 13.88 7.95
CA ASN A 300 26.26 13.83 8.59
C ASN A 300 26.66 12.46 9.18
N ASP A 301 25.77 11.46 9.27
CA ASP A 301 26.07 10.15 9.90
C ASP A 301 26.24 9.01 8.87
N ARG A 302 27.22 9.16 7.97
CA ARG A 302 27.45 8.23 6.84
C ARG A 302 27.97 6.85 7.21
N SER A 303 28.57 6.67 8.40
CA SER A 303 29.14 5.39 8.81
C SER A 303 28.11 4.37 9.27
N ASN A 304 27.06 4.82 9.98
CA ASN A 304 25.96 3.93 10.39
C ASN A 304 25.13 3.51 9.17
N GLN A 305 24.96 4.42 8.21
CA GLN A 305 24.20 4.22 6.97
C GLN A 305 24.78 3.11 6.06
N LEU A 306 26.10 2.91 6.05
CA LEU A 306 26.73 1.83 5.27
C LEU A 306 26.49 0.44 5.89
N ASN A 307 26.47 0.35 7.23
CA ASN A 307 26.18 -0.91 7.91
C ASN A 307 24.71 -1.32 7.71
N ASP A 308 23.80 -0.35 7.69
CA ASP A 308 22.39 -0.59 7.40
C ASP A 308 22.21 -1.04 5.94
N PHE A 309 22.96 -0.48 4.99
CA PHE A 309 22.91 -0.91 3.59
C PHE A 309 23.25 -2.39 3.41
N ASP A 310 24.39 -2.85 3.93
CA ASP A 310 24.84 -4.24 3.78
C ASP A 310 23.84 -5.23 4.42
N ALA A 311 23.26 -4.86 5.57
CA ALA A 311 22.25 -5.67 6.24
C ALA A 311 20.96 -5.79 5.41
N LEU A 312 20.46 -4.67 4.87
CA LEU A 312 19.26 -4.66 4.03
C LEU A 312 19.49 -5.41 2.72
N GLU A 313 20.67 -5.27 2.11
CA GLU A 313 21.05 -6.01 0.91
C GLU A 313 21.01 -7.52 1.15
N LEU A 314 21.63 -7.99 2.24
CA LEU A 314 21.62 -9.42 2.62
C LEU A 314 20.19 -9.95 2.85
N GLU A 315 19.34 -9.16 3.53
CA GLU A 315 17.93 -9.51 3.72
C GLU A 315 17.17 -9.60 2.38
N LEU A 316 17.40 -8.69 1.44
CA LEU A 316 16.75 -8.72 0.11
C LEU A 316 17.19 -9.91 -0.75
N LEU A 317 18.49 -10.18 -0.80
CA LEU A 317 19.04 -11.26 -1.62
C LEU A 317 18.66 -12.66 -1.11
N ALA A 318 18.16 -12.74 0.13
CA ALA A 318 17.60 -13.95 0.71
C ALA A 318 16.15 -14.24 0.26
N TYR A 319 15.58 -13.50 -0.71
CA TYR A 319 14.19 -13.64 -1.18
C TYR A 319 13.71 -15.07 -1.43
N ARG A 320 14.60 -16.00 -1.85
CA ARG A 320 14.26 -17.40 -2.08
C ARG A 320 13.78 -18.12 -0.81
N ARG A 321 14.23 -17.67 0.36
CA ARG A 321 13.82 -18.20 1.66
C ARG A 321 12.42 -17.76 2.02
N TYR A 322 11.93 -16.68 1.42
CA TYR A 322 10.65 -16.06 1.76
C TYR A 322 9.45 -16.58 0.97
N VAL A 323 9.69 -17.58 0.12
CA VAL A 323 8.67 -18.10 -0.79
C VAL A 323 8.38 -19.54 -0.40
N PRO A 324 7.17 -19.84 0.09
CA PRO A 324 6.81 -21.19 0.49
C PRO A 324 6.78 -22.12 -0.72
N VAL A 325 7.28 -23.35 -0.53
CA VAL A 325 7.33 -24.36 -1.60
C VAL A 325 5.95 -24.99 -1.77
N ASP A 326 5.18 -24.49 -2.74
CA ASP A 326 3.85 -24.97 -3.13
C ASP A 326 3.72 -25.19 -4.65
N GLN A 327 2.50 -25.41 -5.15
CA GLN A 327 2.23 -25.61 -6.59
C GLN A 327 2.49 -24.35 -7.43
N GLU A 328 2.41 -23.17 -6.82
CA GLU A 328 2.60 -21.87 -7.45
C GLU A 328 4.03 -21.34 -7.27
N TYR A 329 4.88 -22.10 -6.57
CA TYR A 329 6.25 -21.73 -6.22
C TYR A 329 7.06 -21.13 -7.37
N PRO A 330 7.09 -21.70 -8.60
CA PRO A 330 7.88 -21.12 -9.69
C PRO A 330 7.44 -19.70 -10.05
N THR A 331 6.14 -19.40 -9.99
CA THR A 331 5.61 -18.06 -10.28
C THR A 331 5.88 -17.13 -9.12
N LYS A 332 5.55 -17.54 -7.88
CA LYS A 332 5.80 -16.75 -6.66
C LYS A 332 7.28 -16.42 -6.46
N LEU A 333 8.18 -17.32 -6.83
CA LEU A 333 9.62 -17.09 -6.74
C LEU A 333 10.08 -16.01 -7.72
N LYS A 334 9.59 -16.05 -8.96
CA LYS A 334 9.91 -15.02 -9.97
C LYS A 334 9.35 -13.67 -9.56
N THR A 335 8.13 -13.63 -9.01
CA THR A 335 7.50 -12.38 -8.56
C THR A 335 8.27 -11.79 -7.38
N ALA A 336 8.62 -12.60 -6.38
CA ALA A 336 9.44 -12.19 -5.25
C ALA A 336 10.81 -11.66 -5.70
N GLN A 337 11.45 -12.29 -6.70
CA GLN A 337 12.71 -11.81 -7.26
C GLN A 337 12.54 -10.48 -7.99
N CYS A 338 11.49 -10.29 -8.81
CA CYS A 338 11.18 -9.00 -9.44
C CYS A 338 11.04 -7.88 -8.39
N TRP A 339 10.32 -8.15 -7.30
CA TRP A 339 10.20 -7.22 -6.18
C TRP A 339 11.54 -6.95 -5.51
N ALA A 340 12.33 -8.00 -5.17
CA ALA A 340 13.65 -7.85 -4.56
C ALA A 340 14.59 -6.98 -5.42
N LEU A 341 14.62 -7.21 -6.75
CA LEU A 341 15.42 -6.41 -7.68
C LEU A 341 14.99 -4.94 -7.65
N ALA A 342 13.68 -4.65 -7.65
CA ALA A 342 13.18 -3.27 -7.59
C ALA A 342 13.53 -2.59 -6.26
N VAL A 343 13.32 -3.26 -5.12
CA VAL A 343 13.73 -2.70 -3.81
C VAL A 343 15.25 -2.46 -3.77
N TYR A 344 16.04 -3.37 -4.33
CA TYR A 344 17.49 -3.22 -4.37
C TYR A 344 17.94 -2.03 -5.21
N VAL A 345 17.31 -1.77 -6.35
CA VAL A 345 17.54 -0.54 -7.13
C VAL A 345 17.25 0.71 -6.29
N VAL A 346 16.13 0.74 -5.55
CA VAL A 346 15.80 1.88 -4.67
C VAL A 346 16.83 2.04 -3.53
N LEU A 347 17.28 0.94 -2.93
CA LEU A 347 18.31 0.94 -1.90
C LEU A 347 19.64 1.50 -2.43
N LEU A 348 20.08 1.05 -3.62
CA LEU A 348 21.30 1.54 -4.29
C LEU A 348 21.23 3.04 -4.62
N LYS A 349 20.06 3.54 -5.03
CA LYS A 349 19.82 4.96 -5.30
C LYS A 349 19.79 5.80 -4.03
N THR A 350 19.29 5.23 -2.94
CA THR A 350 19.18 5.92 -1.65
C THR A 350 20.55 6.27 -1.07
N THR A 351 21.55 5.39 -1.20
CA THR A 351 22.88 5.58 -0.59
C THR A 351 23.84 6.48 -1.39
N GLN A 352 23.38 7.14 -2.46
CA GLN A 352 24.07 8.21 -3.19
C GLN A 352 25.47 7.90 -3.76
N ALA A 353 25.86 6.62 -3.87
CA ALA A 353 27.06 6.21 -4.61
C ALA A 353 26.76 6.04 -6.12
N GLU A 354 26.13 7.04 -6.74
CA GLU A 354 25.50 6.92 -8.06
C GLU A 354 26.45 6.42 -9.16
N GLU A 355 27.70 6.90 -9.20
CA GLU A 355 28.68 6.44 -10.20
C GLU A 355 29.11 4.98 -9.99
N TYR A 356 29.21 4.52 -8.74
CA TYR A 356 29.61 3.16 -8.42
C TYR A 356 28.47 2.16 -8.64
N HIS A 357 27.23 2.56 -8.34
CA HIS A 357 26.05 1.69 -8.45
C HIS A 357 25.44 1.66 -9.86
N ALA A 358 25.70 2.64 -10.73
CA ALA A 358 25.11 2.68 -12.08
C ALA A 358 25.30 1.38 -12.91
N PRO A 359 26.50 0.75 -12.94
CA PRO A 359 26.67 -0.54 -13.64
C PRO A 359 25.85 -1.67 -13.01
N ILE A 360 25.68 -1.66 -11.68
CA ILE A 360 24.90 -2.66 -10.93
C ILE A 360 23.42 -2.48 -11.26
N ILE A 361 22.88 -1.26 -11.15
CA ILE A 361 21.49 -0.94 -11.51
C ILE A 361 21.18 -1.39 -12.93
N LYS A 362 22.08 -1.13 -13.88
CA LYS A 362 21.92 -1.59 -15.27
C LYS A 362 21.83 -3.11 -15.39
N ALA A 363 22.66 -3.85 -14.64
CA ALA A 363 22.59 -5.31 -14.62
C ALA A 363 21.25 -5.80 -14.02
N LEU A 364 20.78 -5.17 -12.94
CA LEU A 364 19.50 -5.49 -12.30
C LEU A 364 18.30 -5.23 -13.23
N ILE A 365 18.33 -4.16 -14.03
CA ILE A 365 17.29 -3.87 -15.02
C ILE A 365 17.22 -4.99 -16.07
N HIS A 366 18.36 -5.44 -16.60
CA HIS A 366 18.38 -6.54 -17.56
C HIS A 366 17.88 -7.85 -16.94
N GLU A 367 18.33 -8.18 -15.72
CA GLU A 367 17.85 -9.36 -14.99
C GLU A 367 16.33 -9.30 -14.77
N PHE A 368 15.81 -8.14 -14.36
CA PHE A 368 14.38 -7.92 -14.20
C PHE A 368 13.62 -8.12 -15.50
N VAL A 369 14.09 -7.53 -16.61
CA VAL A 369 13.46 -7.67 -17.93
C VAL A 369 13.42 -9.13 -18.37
N ASP A 370 14.53 -9.84 -18.20
CA ASP A 370 14.65 -11.24 -18.59
C ASP A 370 13.77 -12.16 -17.74
N LEU A 371 13.61 -11.83 -16.47
CA LEU A 371 12.76 -12.56 -15.54
C LEU A 371 11.26 -12.28 -15.78
N TYR A 372 10.88 -11.00 -15.83
CA TYR A 372 9.51 -10.52 -15.91
C TYR A 372 8.77 -11.10 -17.11
N GLN A 373 9.43 -11.15 -18.28
CA GLN A 373 8.85 -11.72 -19.49
C GLN A 373 8.53 -13.22 -19.40
N THR A 374 9.04 -13.92 -18.38
CA THR A 374 8.80 -15.36 -18.15
C THR A 374 7.72 -15.64 -17.10
N ILE A 375 7.14 -14.61 -16.49
CA ILE A 375 6.03 -14.76 -15.55
C ILE A 375 4.76 -15.08 -16.35
N ASP A 376 3.95 -16.02 -15.87
CA ASP A 376 2.66 -16.33 -16.50
C ASP A 376 1.70 -15.14 -16.35
N LYS A 377 1.36 -14.52 -17.48
CA LYS A 377 0.46 -13.36 -17.53
C LYS A 377 -0.97 -13.67 -17.08
N LYS A 378 -1.35 -14.95 -17.04
CA LYS A 378 -2.65 -15.39 -16.53
C LYS A 378 -2.71 -15.44 -15.00
N HIS A 379 -1.55 -15.42 -14.34
CA HIS A 379 -1.50 -15.50 -12.89
C HIS A 379 -1.93 -14.15 -12.29
N PRO A 380 -2.86 -14.10 -11.32
CA PRO A 380 -3.39 -12.84 -10.78
C PRO A 380 -2.32 -11.89 -10.22
N ILE A 381 -1.29 -12.45 -9.55
CA ILE A 381 -0.13 -11.69 -9.05
C ILE A 381 0.61 -10.92 -10.16
N PHE A 382 0.55 -11.34 -11.43
CA PHE A 382 1.17 -10.60 -12.52
C PHE A 382 0.65 -9.16 -12.62
N LEU A 383 -0.62 -8.94 -12.27
CA LEU A 383 -1.25 -7.62 -12.31
C LEU A 383 -0.70 -6.67 -11.23
N GLN A 384 -0.09 -7.20 -10.18
CA GLN A 384 0.41 -6.45 -9.02
C GLN A 384 1.87 -5.95 -9.20
N MET A 385 2.38 -5.96 -10.45
CA MET A 385 3.77 -5.65 -10.79
C MET A 385 4.02 -4.21 -11.22
N VAL A 386 3.06 -3.31 -11.01
CA VAL A 386 3.17 -1.93 -11.49
C VAL A 386 4.26 -1.15 -10.78
N TRP A 387 4.38 -1.25 -9.45
CA TRP A 387 5.47 -0.58 -8.74
C TRP A 387 6.87 -1.08 -9.15
N PRO A 388 7.14 -2.40 -9.25
CA PRO A 388 8.41 -2.87 -9.80
C PRO A 388 8.70 -2.34 -11.22
N LEU A 389 7.69 -2.29 -12.11
CA LEU A 389 7.84 -1.71 -13.44
C LEU A 389 8.14 -0.20 -13.39
N TYR A 390 7.51 0.53 -12.48
CA TYR A 390 7.79 1.94 -12.25
C TYR A 390 9.25 2.17 -11.87
N VAL A 391 9.75 1.45 -10.86
CA VAL A 391 11.14 1.58 -10.40
C VAL A 391 12.12 1.28 -11.52
N MET A 392 11.92 0.16 -12.22
CA MET A 392 12.81 -0.25 -13.32
C MET A 392 12.76 0.72 -14.49
N GLY A 393 11.57 1.21 -14.83
CA GLY A 393 11.37 2.18 -15.91
C GLY A 393 12.05 3.51 -15.64
N CYS A 394 11.99 4.00 -14.40
CA CYS A 394 12.63 5.26 -14.00
C CYS A 394 14.15 5.24 -14.23
N GLU A 395 14.78 4.07 -14.13
CA GLU A 395 16.23 3.92 -14.25
C GLU A 395 16.69 3.45 -15.64
N CYS A 396 15.77 3.31 -16.61
CA CYS A 396 16.11 2.93 -17.99
C CYS A 396 16.89 4.03 -18.73
N GLN A 397 18.12 3.73 -19.13
CA GLN A 397 19.01 4.71 -19.74
C GLN A 397 18.97 4.67 -21.26
N ASN A 398 18.82 3.49 -21.86
CA ASN A 398 18.83 3.35 -23.32
C ASN A 398 17.45 3.06 -23.91
N VAL A 399 17.31 3.36 -25.21
CA VAL A 399 16.03 3.23 -25.93
C VAL A 399 15.47 1.81 -25.88
N LYS A 400 16.32 0.77 -25.96
CA LYS A 400 15.86 -0.63 -25.94
C LYS A 400 15.26 -1.03 -24.59
N GLU A 401 15.88 -0.61 -23.50
CA GLU A 401 15.34 -0.80 -22.14
C GLU A 401 13.97 -0.12 -22.01
N ARG A 402 13.89 1.16 -22.43
CA ARG A 402 12.66 1.97 -22.40
C ARG A 402 11.52 1.33 -23.20
N GLU A 403 11.80 0.92 -24.45
CA GLU A 403 10.83 0.23 -25.31
C GLU A 403 10.32 -1.07 -24.67
N LYS A 404 11.20 -1.82 -24.01
CA LYS A 404 10.83 -3.10 -23.39
C LYS A 404 9.98 -2.90 -22.13
N ILE A 405 10.36 -1.98 -21.24
CA ILE A 405 9.54 -1.64 -20.07
C ILE A 405 8.20 -1.04 -20.50
N MET A 406 8.18 -0.13 -21.47
CA MET A 406 6.94 0.44 -21.99
C MET A 406 6.02 -0.65 -22.55
N SER A 407 6.57 -1.61 -23.30
CA SER A 407 5.79 -2.77 -23.77
C SER A 407 5.17 -3.59 -22.63
N PHE A 408 5.82 -3.68 -21.47
CA PHE A 408 5.24 -4.35 -20.30
C PHE A 408 4.13 -3.53 -19.67
N VAL A 409 4.33 -2.22 -19.51
CA VAL A 409 3.34 -1.28 -18.95
C VAL A 409 2.10 -1.22 -19.84
N THR A 410 2.25 -1.00 -21.15
CA THR A 410 1.13 -1.03 -22.11
C THR A 410 0.45 -2.39 -22.14
N GLY A 411 1.21 -3.48 -21.98
CA GLY A 411 0.68 -4.83 -21.86
C GLY A 411 -0.25 -4.97 -20.66
N LEU A 412 0.19 -4.53 -19.47
CA LEU A 412 -0.66 -4.49 -18.27
C LEU A 412 -1.88 -3.61 -18.49
N GLN A 413 -1.71 -2.41 -19.05
CA GLN A 413 -2.81 -1.47 -19.25
C GLN A 413 -3.90 -2.04 -20.17
N SER A 414 -3.50 -2.80 -21.20
CA SER A 414 -4.44 -3.50 -22.08
C SER A 414 -5.22 -4.65 -21.41
N MET A 415 -4.78 -5.11 -20.24
CA MET A 415 -5.45 -6.17 -19.48
C MET A 415 -6.32 -5.62 -18.34
N VAL A 416 -5.89 -4.56 -17.66
CA VAL A 416 -6.56 -4.06 -16.45
C VAL A 416 -7.31 -2.75 -16.64
N HIS A 417 -6.90 -1.90 -17.58
CA HIS A 417 -7.51 -0.59 -17.83
C HIS A 417 -7.69 0.29 -16.58
N VAL A 418 -6.59 0.61 -15.90
CA VAL A 418 -6.61 1.45 -14.69
C VAL A 418 -5.83 2.74 -14.94
N GLY A 419 -6.33 3.88 -14.44
CA GLY A 419 -5.73 5.19 -14.72
C GLY A 419 -4.32 5.35 -14.15
N THR A 420 -3.96 4.59 -13.10
CA THR A 420 -2.59 4.60 -12.54
C THR A 420 -1.52 4.19 -13.57
N LEU A 421 -1.85 3.27 -14.48
CA LEU A 421 -0.94 2.83 -15.53
C LEU A 421 -0.77 3.88 -16.64
N ASP A 422 -1.79 4.71 -16.90
CA ASP A 422 -1.65 5.85 -17.79
C ASP A 422 -0.75 6.92 -17.15
N THR A 423 -0.98 7.22 -15.87
CA THR A 423 -0.12 8.13 -15.10
C THR A 423 1.33 7.62 -15.03
N LEU A 424 1.53 6.31 -14.90
CA LEU A 424 2.85 5.70 -14.95
C LEU A 424 3.54 5.98 -16.29
N GLN A 425 2.86 5.75 -17.41
CA GLN A 425 3.40 6.02 -18.74
C GLN A 425 3.81 7.48 -18.89
N ASP A 426 2.98 8.41 -18.43
CA ASP A 426 3.27 9.84 -18.45
C ASP A 426 4.51 10.19 -17.63
N ILE A 427 4.64 9.63 -16.43
CA ILE A 427 5.82 9.85 -15.57
C ILE A 427 7.08 9.30 -16.25
N LEU A 428 7.04 8.09 -16.81
CA LEU A 428 8.19 7.49 -17.49
C LEU A 428 8.61 8.30 -18.71
N ASN A 429 7.66 8.71 -19.55
CA ASN A 429 7.94 9.55 -20.71
C ASN A 429 8.58 10.88 -20.28
N LEU A 430 8.05 11.52 -19.23
CA LEU A 430 8.60 12.76 -18.69
C LEU A 430 10.06 12.61 -18.23
N ILE A 431 10.36 11.53 -17.49
CA ILE A 431 11.72 11.19 -17.03
C ILE A 431 12.65 11.00 -18.23
N TRP A 432 12.21 10.23 -19.22
CA TRP A 432 13.02 9.87 -20.38
C TRP A 432 13.29 11.01 -21.35
N GLU A 433 12.33 11.92 -21.52
CA GLU A 433 12.43 13.10 -22.37
C GLU A 433 13.28 14.21 -21.72
N LYS A 434 13.06 14.46 -20.42
CA LYS A 434 13.75 15.55 -19.72
C LYS A 434 15.05 15.13 -19.04
N GLY A 435 15.28 13.83 -18.85
CA GLY A 435 16.45 13.30 -18.13
C GLY A 435 16.47 13.69 -16.65
N ILE A 436 15.28 13.80 -16.04
CA ILE A 436 15.11 14.17 -14.62
C ILE A 436 14.92 12.94 -13.74
N SER A 437 15.14 13.09 -12.43
CA SER A 437 14.88 12.01 -11.47
C SER A 437 13.38 11.71 -11.33
N SER A 438 13.06 10.52 -10.82
CA SER A 438 11.69 10.14 -10.52
C SER A 438 11.02 11.05 -9.49
N GLN A 439 11.77 11.55 -8.49
CA GLN A 439 11.26 12.50 -7.51
C GLN A 439 10.94 13.86 -8.13
N GLU A 440 11.79 14.36 -9.04
CA GLU A 440 11.53 15.61 -9.77
C GLU A 440 10.33 15.47 -10.72
N ALA A 441 10.19 14.32 -11.39
CA ALA A 441 9.06 14.05 -12.26
C ALA A 441 7.74 14.05 -11.46
N LEU A 442 7.72 13.42 -10.29
CA LEU A 442 6.56 13.45 -9.40
C LEU A 442 6.25 14.86 -8.88
N HIS A 443 7.27 15.66 -8.54
CA HIS A 443 7.07 17.06 -8.12
C HIS A 443 6.61 17.97 -9.27
N GLN A 444 6.98 17.69 -10.52
CA GLN A 444 6.48 18.45 -11.67
C GLN A 444 5.05 18.07 -12.03
N ASN A 445 4.70 16.79 -11.86
CA ASN A 445 3.37 16.26 -12.18
C ASN A 445 2.34 16.42 -11.05
N SER A 446 2.77 16.82 -9.85
CA SER A 446 1.94 16.91 -8.64
C SER A 446 2.45 17.98 -7.66
N SER A 447 1.54 18.59 -6.88
CA SER A 447 1.94 19.46 -5.75
C SER A 447 2.72 18.68 -4.69
N PRO A 448 3.58 19.31 -3.87
CA PRO A 448 4.36 18.61 -2.84
C PRO A 448 3.54 17.85 -1.78
N ASP A 449 2.24 18.16 -1.63
CA ASP A 449 1.34 17.50 -0.67
C ASP A 449 0.62 16.25 -1.22
N PHE A 450 1.05 15.77 -2.37
CA PHE A 450 0.39 14.69 -3.08
C PHE A 450 1.20 13.40 -3.01
N ASP A 451 0.51 12.28 -2.81
CA ASP A 451 1.09 10.95 -2.94
C ASP A 451 0.65 10.29 -4.24
N TYR A 452 1.62 9.66 -4.91
CA TYR A 452 1.36 8.75 -6.02
C TYR A 452 1.18 7.32 -5.47
N LEU A 453 0.13 6.64 -5.92
CA LEU A 453 -0.24 5.27 -5.58
C LEU A 453 0.01 4.37 -6.79
N PRO A 454 1.27 3.98 -7.09
CA PRO A 454 1.61 3.09 -8.20
C PRO A 454 1.16 1.67 -7.90
N LEU A 455 -0.02 1.31 -8.39
CA LEU A 455 -0.60 -0.02 -8.35
C LEU A 455 -0.87 -0.59 -9.72
#